data_AF-A0A9P1BSF3-F1
#
_entry.id   AF-A0A9P1BSF3-F1
#
_cell.length_a   1.000
_cell.length_b   1.000
_cell.length_c   1.000
_cell.angle_alpha   90.00
_cell.angle_beta   90.00
_cell.angle_gamma   90.00
#
_symmetry.space_group_name_H-M   'P 1'
#
loop_
_entity.id
_entity.type
_entity.pdbx_description
1 polymer ?
#
loop_
_entity_poly.entity_id
_entity_poly.type
_entity_poly.pdbx_seq_one_letter_code
_entity_poly.pdbx_strand_id
1 'polypeptide(L)'
;MLAGFKVDVSHQEQERILSEVEAWYSTAKEQAGVEWLPLAGIKNFLFMDLGYEDEEEFEDAIHGSFEDFLAAFPHFEVKQIEGKAMLRIADAALAPSRPQKLTLRITSSQQLLDTTLLKDGNADLELPHLEFEIRPIAKRQIDTLYNHSSEL
;
A
#
# COMPACT_ATOMS: atom_id res chain seq x y z
N MET A 1 -13.40 -19.69 -25.23
CA MET A 1 -12.23 -19.86 -24.34
C MET A 1 -12.06 -18.57 -23.59
N LEU A 2 -12.23 -18.61 -22.26
CA LEU A 2 -12.10 -17.44 -21.39
C LEU A 2 -10.64 -16.98 -21.43
N ALA A 3 -10.38 -15.90 -22.16
CA ALA A 3 -9.07 -15.26 -22.20
C ALA A 3 -8.76 -14.80 -20.77
N GLY A 4 -7.64 -15.29 -20.25
CA GLY A 4 -7.26 -15.16 -18.85
C GLY A 4 -7.43 -13.75 -18.33
N PHE A 5 -8.24 -13.63 -17.26
CA PHE A 5 -8.11 -12.55 -16.32
C PHE A 5 -6.68 -12.60 -15.78
N LYS A 6 -5.77 -11.81 -16.36
CA LYS A 6 -4.64 -11.26 -15.62
C LYS A 6 -5.25 -10.20 -14.70
N VAL A 7 -5.88 -10.64 -13.61
CA VAL A 7 -5.93 -9.79 -12.42
C VAL A 7 -4.47 -9.53 -12.11
N ASP A 8 -4.08 -8.26 -11.98
CA ASP A 8 -2.72 -7.90 -11.61
C ASP A 8 -2.49 -8.34 -10.16
N VAL A 9 -2.16 -9.62 -9.99
CA VAL A 9 -1.99 -10.28 -8.68
C VAL A 9 -0.96 -9.51 -7.85
N SER A 10 0.01 -8.86 -8.51
CA SER A 10 1.04 -8.02 -7.89
C SER A 10 0.47 -6.90 -7.03
N HIS A 11 -0.59 -6.21 -7.48
CA HIS A 11 -1.15 -5.08 -6.73
C HIS A 11 -1.94 -5.55 -5.50
N GLN A 12 -2.70 -6.63 -5.63
CA GLN A 12 -3.40 -7.24 -4.49
C GLN A 12 -2.41 -7.81 -3.46
N GLU A 13 -1.30 -8.37 -3.93
CA GLU A 13 -0.25 -8.93 -3.09
C GLU A 13 0.53 -7.84 -2.37
N GLN A 14 0.88 -6.75 -3.07
CA GLN A 14 1.48 -5.56 -2.47
C GLN A 14 0.56 -4.91 -1.42
N GLU A 15 -0.75 -4.79 -1.71
CA GLU A 15 -1.73 -4.27 -0.74
C GLU A 15 -1.82 -5.15 0.52
N ARG A 16 -1.82 -6.47 0.32
CA ARG A 16 -1.80 -7.44 1.44
C ARG A 16 -0.52 -7.30 2.27
N ILE A 17 0.65 -7.24 1.64
CA ILE A 17 1.93 -7.00 2.32
C ILE A 17 1.88 -5.71 3.14
N LEU A 18 1.44 -4.61 2.54
CA LEU A 18 1.35 -3.31 3.20
C LEU A 18 0.39 -3.33 4.40
N SER A 19 -0.76 -3.98 4.24
CA SER A 19 -1.76 -4.12 5.30
C SER A 19 -1.22 -4.91 6.50
N GLU A 20 -0.49 -5.99 6.25
CA GLU A 20 0.14 -6.79 7.30
C GLU A 20 1.27 -6.03 8.02
N VAL A 21 2.10 -5.30 7.28
CA VAL A 21 3.14 -4.42 7.85
C VAL A 21 2.53 -3.39 8.80
N GLU A 22 1.43 -2.77 8.39
CA GLU A 22 0.71 -1.78 9.20
C GLU A 22 0.06 -2.38 10.44
N ALA A 23 -0.61 -3.53 10.29
CA ALA A 23 -1.23 -4.24 11.40
C ALA A 23 -0.18 -4.65 12.45
N TRP A 24 0.97 -5.14 11.99
CA TRP A 24 2.08 -5.54 12.86
C TRP A 24 2.69 -4.33 13.57
N TYR A 25 2.92 -3.22 12.85
CA TYR A 25 3.41 -1.97 13.44
C TYR A 25 2.44 -1.40 14.48
N SER A 26 1.13 -1.35 14.17
CA SER A 26 0.10 -0.88 15.10
C SER A 26 0.09 -1.71 16.39
N THR A 27 0.13 -3.04 16.25
CA THR A 27 0.17 -3.97 17.39
C THR A 27 1.43 -3.76 18.24
N ALA A 28 2.60 -3.66 17.61
CA ALA A 28 3.86 -3.44 18.32
C ALA A 28 3.90 -2.08 19.03
N LYS A 29 3.36 -1.03 18.41
CA LYS A 29 3.26 0.30 19.00
C LYS A 29 2.31 0.32 20.20
N GLU A 30 1.14 -0.30 20.08
CA GLU A 30 0.16 -0.37 21.18
C GLU A 30 0.67 -1.18 22.38
N GLN A 31 1.35 -2.30 22.14
CA GLN A 31 1.80 -3.20 23.20
C GLN A 31 3.12 -2.77 23.86
N ALA A 32 4.09 -2.30 23.06
CA ALA A 32 5.45 -2.05 23.53
C ALA A 32 5.85 -0.57 23.50
N GLY A 33 5.05 0.31 22.90
CA GLY A 33 5.37 1.74 22.78
C GLY A 33 6.60 2.02 21.89
N VAL A 34 7.00 1.05 21.06
CA VAL A 34 8.20 1.14 20.23
C VAL A 34 7.86 1.88 18.93
N GLU A 35 8.58 2.97 18.65
CA GLU A 35 8.40 3.75 17.41
C GLU A 35 9.16 3.18 16.20
N TRP A 36 10.25 2.44 16.44
CA TRP A 36 11.12 1.90 15.38
C TRP A 36 11.19 0.39 15.48
N LEU A 37 10.79 -0.27 14.41
CA LEU A 37 10.74 -1.73 14.36
C LEU A 37 11.77 -2.30 13.38
N PRO A 38 12.46 -3.39 13.72
CA PRO A 38 13.43 -4.00 12.82
C PRO A 38 12.73 -4.64 11.61
N LEU A 39 13.12 -4.24 10.38
CA LEU A 39 12.54 -4.79 9.14
C LEU A 39 12.74 -6.31 9.04
N ALA A 40 13.87 -6.83 9.53
CA ALA A 40 14.15 -8.26 9.51
C ALA A 40 13.07 -9.08 10.26
N GLY A 41 12.53 -8.54 11.35
CA GLY A 41 11.44 -9.19 12.10
C GLY A 41 10.14 -9.22 11.30
N ILE A 42 9.82 -8.09 10.65
CA ILE A 42 8.64 -7.93 9.79
C ILE A 42 8.74 -8.86 8.58
N LYS A 43 9.89 -8.87 7.90
CA LYS A 43 10.15 -9.72 6.73
C LYS A 43 9.97 -11.21 7.07
N ASN A 44 10.55 -11.68 8.17
CA ASN A 44 10.38 -13.06 8.62
C ASN A 44 8.91 -13.42 8.92
N PHE A 45 8.15 -12.49 9.53
CA PHE A 45 6.73 -12.68 9.78
C PHE A 45 5.94 -12.81 8.47
N LEU A 46 6.18 -11.90 7.52
CA LEU A 46 5.56 -11.94 6.20
C LEU A 46 5.86 -13.22 5.44
N PHE A 47 7.09 -13.75 5.51
CA PHE A 47 7.44 -15.02 4.86
C PHE A 47 6.62 -16.18 5.42
N MET A 48 6.47 -16.24 6.74
CA MET A 48 5.70 -17.31 7.39
C MET A 48 4.19 -17.19 7.14
N ASP A 49 3.65 -15.98 7.13
CA ASP A 49 2.21 -15.75 6.99
C ASP A 49 1.75 -15.80 5.53
N LEU A 50 2.57 -15.25 4.62
CA LEU A 50 2.24 -15.17 3.20
C LEU A 50 2.70 -16.40 2.41
N GLY A 51 3.62 -17.19 2.97
CA GLY A 51 4.06 -18.48 2.42
C GLY A 51 5.15 -18.38 1.36
N TYR A 52 5.94 -17.31 1.35
CA TYR A 52 7.09 -17.18 0.44
C TYR A 52 8.16 -18.23 0.77
N GLU A 53 8.66 -18.92 -0.25
CA GLU A 53 9.66 -19.97 -0.12
C GLU A 53 11.05 -19.39 0.18
N ASP A 54 11.40 -18.27 -0.45
CA ASP A 54 12.67 -17.58 -0.27
C ASP A 54 12.60 -16.06 -0.52
N GLU A 55 13.75 -15.40 -0.39
CA GLU A 55 13.89 -13.95 -0.55
C GLU A 55 13.78 -13.48 -1.99
N GLU A 56 14.14 -14.32 -2.97
CA GLU A 56 14.01 -13.97 -4.38
C GLU A 56 12.53 -13.92 -4.78
N GLU A 57 11.72 -14.89 -4.35
CA GLU A 57 10.27 -14.91 -4.63
C GLU A 57 9.57 -13.67 -4.05
N PHE A 58 9.94 -13.28 -2.83
CA PHE A 58 9.39 -12.10 -2.18
C PHE A 58 9.77 -10.80 -2.90
N GLU A 59 11.03 -10.65 -3.29
CA GLU A 59 11.52 -9.46 -3.99
C GLU A 59 10.96 -9.34 -5.42
N ASP A 60 10.72 -10.48 -6.09
CA ASP A 60 10.02 -10.52 -7.37
C ASP A 60 8.55 -10.06 -7.24
N ALA A 61 7.85 -10.44 -6.16
CA ALA A 61 6.46 -10.05 -5.91
C ALA A 61 6.28 -8.54 -5.67
N ILE A 62 7.26 -7.90 -5.02
CA ILE A 62 7.26 -6.45 -4.74
C ILE A 62 8.06 -5.64 -5.77
N HIS A 63 8.63 -6.30 -6.77
CA HIS A 63 9.45 -5.71 -7.84
C HIS A 63 10.65 -4.89 -7.34
N GLY A 64 11.33 -5.36 -6.29
CA GLY A 64 12.51 -4.70 -5.74
C GLY A 64 12.86 -5.16 -4.33
N SER A 65 13.78 -4.45 -3.69
CA SER A 65 14.13 -4.73 -2.29
C SER A 65 13.00 -4.28 -1.36
N PHE A 66 12.86 -4.96 -0.21
CA PHE A 66 11.82 -4.62 0.76
C PHE A 66 11.97 -3.19 1.31
N GLU A 67 13.22 -2.72 1.46
CA GLU A 67 13.52 -1.37 1.91
C GLU A 67 13.07 -0.33 0.89
N ASP A 68 13.38 -0.56 -0.40
CA ASP A 68 13.00 0.34 -1.49
C ASP A 68 11.48 0.36 -1.70
N PHE A 69 10.84 -0.81 -1.61
CA PHE A 69 9.38 -0.94 -1.68
C PHE A 69 8.70 -0.09 -0.60
N LEU A 70 9.09 -0.24 0.66
CA LEU A 70 8.51 0.55 1.75
C LEU A 70 8.83 2.04 1.62
N ALA A 71 10.05 2.39 1.22
CA ALA A 71 10.47 3.77 1.01
C ALA A 71 9.72 4.48 -0.14
N ALA A 72 9.09 3.73 -1.04
CA ALA A 72 8.26 4.30 -2.12
C ALA A 72 6.96 4.94 -1.60
N PHE A 73 6.51 4.60 -0.38
CA PHE A 73 5.27 5.16 0.18
C PHE A 73 5.56 6.27 1.19
N PRO A 74 4.80 7.39 1.13
CA PRO A 74 5.11 8.59 1.91
C PRO A 74 4.89 8.45 3.43
N HIS A 75 4.22 7.38 3.87
CA HIS A 75 3.90 7.15 5.28
C HIS A 75 4.90 6.24 6.00
N PHE A 76 5.78 5.54 5.27
CA PHE A 76 6.85 4.76 5.86
C PHE A 76 8.14 5.59 5.92
N GLU A 77 8.81 5.51 7.05
CA GLU A 77 10.19 5.94 7.22
C GLU A 77 11.07 4.71 7.41
N VAL A 78 11.98 4.47 6.46
CA VAL A 78 13.01 3.44 6.56
C VAL A 78 14.33 4.12 6.91
N LYS A 79 15.01 3.66 7.97
CA LYS A 79 16.33 4.15 8.38
C LYS A 79 17.23 3.01 8.82
N GLN A 80 18.52 3.16 8.53
CA GLN A 80 19.57 2.28 9.05
C GLN A 80 20.04 2.78 10.41
N ILE A 81 19.80 2.02 11.48
CA ILE A 81 20.21 2.31 12.85
C ILE A 81 21.10 1.16 13.33
N GLU A 82 22.34 1.45 13.72
CA GLU A 82 23.30 0.43 14.17
C GLU A 82 23.52 -0.73 13.18
N GLY A 83 23.44 -0.45 11.87
CA GLY A 83 23.58 -1.45 10.81
C GLY A 83 22.37 -2.37 10.64
N LYS A 84 21.22 -2.01 11.24
CA LYS A 84 19.94 -2.69 11.05
C LYS A 84 18.94 -1.75 10.39
N ALA A 85 18.23 -2.27 9.39
CA ALA A 85 17.12 -1.58 8.76
C ALA A 85 15.94 -1.52 9.74
N MET A 86 15.48 -0.31 10.06
CA MET A 86 14.38 -0.03 10.97
C MET A 86 13.27 0.72 10.24
N LEU A 87 12.03 0.34 10.50
CA LEU A 87 10.81 0.90 9.94
C LEU A 87 10.08 1.69 11.02
N ARG A 88 9.60 2.88 10.66
CA ARG A 88 8.62 3.64 11.41
C ARG A 88 7.47 4.02 10.48
N ILE A 89 6.24 3.95 10.96
CA ILE A 89 5.11 4.58 10.29
C ILE A 89 4.94 5.97 10.89
N ALA A 90 5.02 7.00 10.04
CA ALA A 90 4.92 8.38 10.47
C ALA A 90 3.58 8.62 11.18
N ASP A 91 3.61 9.28 12.34
CA ASP A 91 2.37 9.58 13.09
C ASP A 91 1.40 10.44 12.28
N ALA A 92 1.89 11.22 11.31
CA ALA A 92 1.07 11.98 10.37
C ALA A 92 0.24 11.10 9.41
N ALA A 93 0.63 9.85 9.21
CA ALA A 93 -0.15 8.87 8.45
C ALA A 93 -1.21 8.16 9.32
N LEU A 94 -0.99 8.12 10.64
CA LEU A 94 -1.94 7.56 11.62
C LEU A 94 -2.89 8.63 12.18
N ALA A 95 -2.48 9.90 12.16
CA ALA A 95 -3.32 11.02 12.53
C ALA A 95 -4.22 11.39 11.35
N PRO A 96 -5.51 11.70 11.57
CA PRO A 96 -6.36 12.21 10.51
C PRO A 96 -5.72 13.49 9.97
N SER A 97 -5.19 13.41 8.75
CA SER A 97 -4.79 14.60 8.00
C SER A 97 -5.99 15.55 7.99
N ARG A 98 -5.71 16.87 8.03
CA ARG A 98 -6.74 17.85 7.68
C ARG A 98 -7.39 17.41 6.36
N PRO A 99 -8.71 17.52 6.19
CA PRO A 99 -9.36 17.17 4.94
C PRO A 99 -8.64 17.85 3.76
N GLN A 100 -8.21 17.06 2.80
CA GLN A 100 -7.48 17.52 1.62
C GLN A 100 -8.25 17.09 0.37
N LYS A 101 -8.35 18.00 -0.61
CA LYS A 101 -8.87 17.67 -1.94
C LYS A 101 -7.67 17.56 -2.90
N LEU A 102 -7.39 16.34 -3.36
CA LEU A 102 -6.42 16.09 -4.42
C LEU A 102 -7.17 16.07 -5.76
N THR A 103 -6.61 16.68 -6.80
CA THR A 103 -7.24 16.73 -8.13
C THR A 103 -6.22 16.29 -9.17
N LEU A 104 -6.55 15.19 -9.86
CA LEU A 104 -5.75 14.65 -10.95
C LEU A 104 -6.48 14.88 -12.27
N ARG A 105 -5.76 15.43 -13.27
CA ARG A 105 -6.30 15.62 -14.62
C ARG A 105 -5.79 14.53 -15.55
N ILE A 106 -6.69 13.69 -16.02
CA ILE A 106 -6.41 12.64 -17.00
C ILE A 106 -6.53 13.20 -18.42
N THR A 107 -5.55 12.88 -19.25
CA THR A 107 -5.41 13.37 -20.62
C THR A 107 -5.29 12.25 -21.66
N SER A 108 -4.92 11.04 -21.23
CA SER A 108 -4.88 9.87 -22.09
C SER A 108 -5.48 8.65 -21.40
N SER A 109 -6.01 7.71 -22.18
CA SER A 109 -6.56 6.45 -21.65
C SER A 109 -5.49 5.56 -21.01
N GLN A 110 -4.23 5.68 -21.43
CA GLN A 110 -3.12 4.92 -20.85
C GLN A 110 -2.93 5.28 -19.37
N GLN A 111 -3.17 6.53 -18.98
CA GLN A 111 -3.08 6.96 -17.59
C GLN A 111 -4.11 6.28 -16.68
N LEU A 112 -5.19 5.71 -17.21
CA LEU A 112 -6.13 4.93 -16.40
C LEU A 112 -5.48 3.66 -15.87
N LEU A 113 -4.61 3.02 -16.68
CA LEU A 113 -3.93 1.78 -16.32
C LEU A 113 -2.64 2.05 -15.55
N ASP A 114 -1.88 3.08 -15.95
CA ASP A 114 -0.55 3.34 -15.39
C ASP A 114 -0.58 4.14 -14.08
N THR A 115 -1.71 4.78 -13.75
CA THR A 115 -1.81 5.59 -12.52
C THR A 115 -2.35 4.76 -11.37
N THR A 116 -1.49 4.42 -10.42
CA THR A 116 -1.89 3.82 -9.13
C THR A 116 -2.33 4.90 -8.14
N LEU A 117 -3.49 4.70 -7.52
CA LEU A 117 -4.03 5.54 -6.47
C LEU A 117 -4.09 4.76 -5.16
N LEU A 118 -3.56 5.38 -4.11
CA LEU A 118 -3.78 4.98 -2.73
C LEU A 118 -4.96 5.81 -2.19
N LYS A 119 -6.13 5.19 -2.09
CA LYS A 119 -7.36 5.81 -1.58
C LYS A 119 -7.54 5.47 -0.11
N ASP A 120 -7.56 6.48 0.74
CA ASP A 120 -7.89 6.32 2.16
C ASP A 120 -9.32 5.79 2.34
N GLY A 121 -9.54 4.99 3.38
CA GLY A 121 -10.85 4.42 3.64
C GLY A 121 -11.94 5.47 3.94
N ASN A 122 -11.56 6.66 4.41
CA ASN A 122 -12.46 7.77 4.67
C ASN A 122 -12.53 8.79 3.52
N ALA A 123 -11.86 8.53 2.39
CA ALA A 123 -11.84 9.44 1.26
C ALA A 123 -12.92 9.11 0.23
N ASP A 124 -13.55 10.16 -0.31
CA ASP A 124 -14.42 10.10 -1.48
C ASP A 124 -13.60 10.26 -2.77
N LEU A 125 -13.95 9.51 -3.82
CA LEU A 125 -13.41 9.71 -5.16
C LEU A 125 -14.52 10.23 -6.08
N GLU A 126 -14.38 11.46 -6.56
CA GLU A 126 -15.34 12.08 -7.49
C GLU A 126 -14.81 12.04 -8.93
N LEU A 127 -15.68 11.71 -9.88
CA LEU A 127 -15.47 11.84 -11.33
C LEU A 127 -16.46 12.86 -11.90
N PRO A 128 -16.17 14.18 -11.80
CA PRO A 128 -17.18 15.23 -12.01
C PRO A 128 -17.84 15.21 -13.40
N HIS A 129 -17.07 14.88 -14.44
CA HIS A 129 -17.55 14.88 -15.83
C HIS A 129 -18.51 13.72 -16.13
N LEU A 130 -18.51 12.69 -15.28
CA LEU A 130 -19.41 11.56 -15.39
C LEU A 130 -20.49 11.58 -14.30
N GLU A 131 -20.50 12.62 -13.45
CA GLU A 131 -21.40 12.74 -12.29
C GLU A 131 -21.37 11.50 -11.36
N PHE A 132 -20.20 10.85 -11.27
CA PHE A 132 -20.01 9.67 -10.42
C PHE A 132 -19.21 10.00 -9.16
N GLU A 133 -19.51 9.26 -8.10
CA GLU A 133 -18.86 9.33 -6.80
C GLU A 133 -18.67 7.91 -6.24
N ILE A 134 -17.45 7.59 -5.82
CA ILE A 134 -17.14 6.38 -5.05
C ILE A 134 -17.02 6.79 -3.59
N ARG A 135 -17.93 6.25 -2.78
CA ARG A 135 -18.04 6.51 -1.35
C ARG A 135 -16.83 5.99 -0.55
N PRO A 136 -16.73 6.35 0.73
CA PRO A 136 -15.71 5.82 1.61
C PRO A 136 -15.93 4.32 1.81
N ILE A 137 -14.85 3.54 1.75
CA ILE A 137 -14.85 2.10 2.00
C ILE A 137 -14.02 1.91 3.25
N ALA A 138 -14.50 1.16 4.24
CA ALA A 138 -13.88 1.09 5.57
C ALA A 138 -12.38 0.69 5.57
N LYS A 139 -11.88 0.11 4.47
CA LYS A 139 -10.47 -0.22 4.27
C LYS A 139 -9.84 0.70 3.22
N ARG A 140 -8.59 1.06 3.45
CA ARG A 140 -7.72 1.68 2.44
C ARG A 140 -7.57 0.72 1.26
N GLN A 141 -7.53 1.26 0.05
CA GLN A 141 -7.31 0.49 -1.18
C GLN A 141 -6.16 1.08 -1.99
N ILE A 142 -5.33 0.22 -2.57
CA ILE A 142 -4.27 0.59 -3.50
C ILE A 142 -4.56 -0.10 -4.82
N ASP A 143 -4.95 0.69 -5.83
CA ASP A 143 -5.25 0.13 -7.13
C ASP A 143 -5.07 1.16 -8.25
N THR A 144 -5.05 0.70 -9.49
CA THR A 144 -5.06 1.55 -10.68
C THR A 144 -6.35 2.37 -10.75
N LEU A 145 -6.26 3.57 -11.33
CA LEU A 145 -7.41 4.43 -11.56
C LEU A 145 -8.52 3.72 -12.34
N TYR A 146 -8.14 2.87 -13.30
CA TYR A 146 -9.06 2.03 -14.06
C TYR A 146 -9.84 1.08 -13.16
N ASN A 147 -9.16 0.35 -12.27
CA ASN A 147 -9.82 -0.60 -11.37
C ASN A 147 -10.71 0.10 -10.35
N HIS A 148 -10.28 1.21 -9.77
CA HIS A 148 -11.16 2.06 -8.94
C HIS A 148 -12.44 2.45 -9.69
N SER A 149 -12.34 2.75 -10.99
CA SER A 149 -13.51 3.03 -11.84
C SER A 149 -14.27 1.79 -12.34
N SER A 150 -13.70 0.59 -12.24
CA SER A 150 -14.26 -0.66 -12.77
C SER A 150 -14.87 -1.55 -11.69
N GLU A 151 -14.47 -1.40 -10.42
CA GLU A 151 -15.11 -2.03 -9.25
C GLU A 151 -16.47 -1.38 -8.88
N LEU A 152 -16.97 -0.48 -9.74
CA LEU A 152 -18.34 -0.01 -9.80
C LEU A 152 -19.33 -1.14 -10.14
#